data_AF-A0A0Q8TF59-F1
#
_entry.id   AF-A0A0Q8TF59-F1
#
_cell.length_a   1.000
_cell.length_b   1.000
_cell.length_c   1.000
_cell.angle_alpha   90.00
_cell.angle_beta   90.00
_cell.angle_gamma   90.00
#
_symmetry.space_group_name_H-M   'P 1'
#
loop_
_entity.id
_entity.type
_entity.pdbx_description
1 polymer ?
#
loop_
_entity_poly.entity_id
_entity_poly.type
_entity_poly.pdbx_seq_one_letter_code
_entity_poly.pdbx_strand_id
1 'polypeptide(L)'
;MQAAPTPSHRTASSLQRNAFMWTLALLVGVAAWDVLGQDLTLAHAFGDSTGFPWRDQWFFVHVLHEGARRLGWVLVLLLALSVWWPRGVLRRIDASERLQMALSALLALAVVSIAKNLSATSCPWDLSEFGGVARYASHWAWGVLDGGGGRCFPAGHASAGFAFVGGYFALRRKQPTAARWWLSGSLLAGLILGLAQQVRGAHFMSHTLWTGWLCWTTGWLCDLAMSSLRPRLQFSHSLPAEESSHAAS
;
A
#
# COMPACT_ATOMS: atom_id res chain seq x y z
N MET A 1 -43.60 0.74 12.49
CA MET A 1 -42.44 0.97 13.38
C MET A 1 -41.19 0.50 12.67
N GLN A 2 -40.40 1.42 12.11
CA GLN A 2 -39.08 1.07 11.55
C GLN A 2 -38.13 0.83 12.72
N ALA A 3 -37.60 -0.39 12.83
CA ALA A 3 -36.61 -0.72 13.85
C ALA A 3 -35.40 0.20 13.68
N ALA A 4 -35.09 0.99 14.72
CA ALA A 4 -33.92 1.85 14.71
C ALA A 4 -32.66 0.99 14.53
N PRO A 5 -31.78 1.28 13.56
CA PRO A 5 -30.59 0.47 13.35
C PRO A 5 -29.73 0.49 14.60
N THR A 6 -29.33 -0.71 15.04
CA THR A 6 -28.50 -0.96 16.22
C THR A 6 -27.20 -0.15 16.14
N PRO A 7 -26.69 0.38 17.27
CA PRO A 7 -25.59 1.35 17.29
C PRO A 7 -24.31 0.88 16.59
N SER A 8 -24.05 -0.44 16.51
CA SER A 8 -22.88 -1.02 15.83
C SER A 8 -22.86 -0.79 14.30
N HIS A 9 -24.03 -0.76 13.65
CA HIS A 9 -24.12 -0.59 12.19
C HIS A 9 -23.81 0.85 11.74
N ARG A 10 -24.18 1.86 12.55
CA ARG A 10 -23.92 3.28 12.21
C ARG A 10 -22.43 3.63 12.28
N THR A 11 -21.71 3.04 13.22
CA THR A 11 -20.26 3.22 13.32
C THR A 11 -19.51 2.59 12.15
N ALA A 12 -19.90 1.39 11.71
CA ALA A 12 -19.25 0.72 10.58
C ALA A 12 -19.44 1.48 9.25
N SER A 13 -20.67 1.95 8.97
CA SER A 13 -20.96 2.72 7.74
C SER A 13 -20.22 4.06 7.71
N SER A 14 -20.11 4.75 8.84
CA SER A 14 -19.33 6.00 8.94
C SER A 14 -17.84 5.79 8.66
N LEU A 15 -17.24 4.69 9.15
CA LEU A 15 -15.83 4.38 8.91
C LEU A 15 -15.55 4.09 7.43
N GLN A 16 -16.46 3.41 6.74
CA GLN A 16 -16.30 3.13 5.31
C GLN A 16 -16.50 4.38 4.46
N ARG A 17 -17.48 5.22 4.80
CA ARG A 17 -17.66 6.52 4.15
C ARG A 17 -16.42 7.40 4.31
N ASN A 18 -15.87 7.48 5.52
CA ASN A 18 -14.66 8.27 5.77
C ASN A 18 -13.46 7.72 4.98
N ALA A 19 -13.29 6.39 4.95
CA ALA A 19 -12.23 5.77 4.16
C ALA A 19 -12.37 6.07 2.67
N PHE A 20 -13.58 5.99 2.12
CA PHE A 20 -13.88 6.37 0.73
C PHE A 20 -13.52 7.83 0.44
N MET A 21 -13.94 8.76 1.30
CA MET A 21 -13.60 10.19 1.15
C MET A 21 -12.09 10.43 1.15
N TRP A 22 -11.36 9.76 2.05
CA TRP A 22 -9.89 9.82 2.05
C TRP A 22 -9.27 9.20 0.80
N THR A 23 -9.78 8.07 0.32
CA THR A 23 -9.31 7.45 -0.93
C THR A 23 -9.46 8.41 -2.12
N LEU A 24 -10.59 9.11 -2.21
CA LEU A 24 -10.84 10.10 -3.27
C LEU A 24 -9.97 11.34 -3.09
N ALA A 25 -9.85 11.88 -1.88
CA ALA A 25 -9.00 13.03 -1.61
C ALA A 25 -7.53 12.74 -1.94
N LEU A 26 -7.02 11.57 -1.56
CA LEU A 26 -5.68 11.12 -1.92
C LEU A 26 -5.53 10.95 -3.43
N LEU A 27 -6.51 10.35 -4.12
CA LEU A 27 -6.48 10.23 -5.58
C LEU A 27 -6.37 11.60 -6.26
N VAL A 28 -7.20 12.56 -5.84
CA VAL A 28 -7.17 13.94 -6.36
C VAL A 28 -5.82 14.59 -6.07
N GLY A 29 -5.27 14.43 -4.86
CA GLY A 29 -3.97 14.99 -4.51
C GLY A 29 -2.82 14.42 -5.35
N VAL A 30 -2.81 13.11 -5.57
CA VAL A 30 -1.77 12.45 -6.39
C VAL A 30 -1.93 12.85 -7.86
N ALA A 31 -3.16 12.89 -8.38
CA ALA A 31 -3.42 13.33 -9.75
C ALA A 31 -3.06 14.82 -9.95
N ALA A 32 -3.31 15.67 -8.96
CA ALA A 32 -2.90 17.08 -9.00
C ALA A 32 -1.38 17.22 -9.04
N TRP A 33 -0.63 16.41 -8.28
CA TRP A 33 0.83 16.37 -8.35
C TRP A 33 1.33 16.06 -9.77
N ASP A 34 0.76 15.03 -10.42
CA ASP A 34 1.10 14.64 -11.79
C ASP A 34 0.80 15.76 -12.80
N VAL A 35 -0.43 16.31 -12.77
CA VAL A 35 -0.88 17.34 -13.72
C VAL A 35 -0.07 18.62 -13.58
N LEU A 36 0.35 18.97 -12.37
CA LEU A 36 1.19 20.15 -12.11
C LEU A 36 2.66 19.95 -12.48
N GLY A 37 3.06 18.79 -13.04
CA GLY A 37 4.41 18.54 -13.55
C GLY A 37 5.50 18.57 -12.47
N GLN A 38 5.17 18.27 -11.21
CA GLN A 38 6.08 18.46 -10.07
C GLN A 38 7.23 17.45 -10.02
N ASP A 39 7.13 16.36 -10.77
CA ASP A 39 8.14 15.31 -10.82
C ASP A 39 9.49 15.79 -11.33
N LEU A 40 9.51 16.52 -12.46
CA LEU A 40 10.74 17.06 -13.03
C LEU A 40 11.34 18.13 -12.10
N THR A 41 10.51 19.04 -11.58
CA THR A 41 10.94 20.07 -10.62
C THR A 41 11.65 19.47 -9.41
N LEU A 42 11.09 18.41 -8.82
CA LEU A 42 11.74 17.75 -7.69
C LEU A 42 12.93 16.90 -8.11
N ALA A 43 12.95 16.32 -9.31
CA ALA A 43 14.10 15.58 -9.81
C ALA A 43 15.31 16.49 -10.03
N HIS A 44 15.11 17.69 -10.57
CA HIS A 44 16.16 18.70 -10.72
C HIS A 44 16.74 19.20 -9.40
N ALA A 45 16.01 19.09 -8.29
CA ALA A 45 16.56 19.41 -6.97
C ALA A 45 17.67 18.43 -6.53
N PHE A 46 17.75 17.25 -7.16
CA PHE A 46 18.69 16.18 -6.80
C PHE A 46 19.56 15.67 -7.95
N GLY A 47 19.30 16.08 -9.18
CA GLY A 47 20.05 15.67 -10.36
C GLY A 47 20.13 16.77 -11.40
N ASP A 48 21.13 16.68 -12.26
CA ASP A 48 21.37 17.58 -13.39
C ASP A 48 21.77 16.77 -14.64
N SER A 49 22.24 17.45 -15.69
CA SER A 49 22.65 16.82 -16.94
C SER A 49 23.81 15.81 -16.81
N THR A 50 24.53 15.82 -15.69
CA THR A 50 25.58 14.84 -15.36
C THR A 50 25.06 13.63 -14.58
N GLY A 51 23.80 13.68 -14.14
CA GLY A 51 23.09 12.62 -13.43
C GLY A 51 22.73 12.98 -11.99
N PHE A 52 22.56 11.96 -11.16
CA PHE A 52 22.19 12.09 -9.75
C PHE A 52 23.42 11.82 -8.87
N PRO A 53 23.98 12.83 -8.17
CA PRO A 53 25.21 12.67 -7.38
C PRO A 53 25.10 11.60 -6.26
N TRP A 54 23.89 11.37 -5.77
CA TRP A 54 23.60 10.45 -4.66
C TRP A 54 23.19 9.05 -5.11
N ARG A 55 23.18 8.77 -6.42
CA ARG A 55 22.71 7.51 -7.02
C ARG A 55 23.33 6.27 -6.37
N ASP A 56 24.64 6.30 -6.19
CA ASP A 56 25.47 5.16 -5.73
C ASP A 56 26.01 5.36 -4.32
N GLN A 57 25.53 6.37 -3.60
CA GLN A 57 26.02 6.64 -2.25
C GLN A 57 25.58 5.52 -1.28
N TRP A 58 26.54 5.05 -0.46
CA TRP A 58 26.41 3.83 0.35
C TRP A 58 25.14 3.75 1.20
N PHE A 59 24.75 4.85 1.85
CA PHE A 59 23.58 4.88 2.74
C PHE A 59 22.28 4.69 1.95
N PHE A 60 22.17 5.36 0.81
CA PHE A 60 21.00 5.25 -0.06
C PHE A 60 20.87 3.85 -0.69
N VAL A 61 21.98 3.21 -1.03
CA VAL A 61 22.00 1.86 -1.64
C VAL A 61 21.85 0.75 -0.59
N HIS A 62 22.72 0.69 0.41
CA HIS A 62 22.76 -0.47 1.29
C HIS A 62 21.78 -0.37 2.46
N VAL A 63 21.52 0.83 2.98
CA VAL A 63 20.60 1.01 4.11
C VAL A 63 19.17 1.22 3.61
N LEU A 64 18.94 2.28 2.82
CA LEU A 64 17.60 2.69 2.43
C LEU A 64 17.02 1.90 1.24
N HIS A 65 17.85 1.20 0.47
CA HIS A 65 17.37 0.37 -0.64
C HIS A 65 17.43 -1.13 -0.30
N GLU A 66 18.61 -1.70 -0.09
CA GLU A 66 18.76 -3.15 0.19
C GLU A 66 18.27 -3.53 1.59
N GLY A 67 18.74 -2.82 2.62
CA GLY A 67 18.40 -3.06 4.01
C GLY A 67 16.90 -2.93 4.24
N ALA A 68 16.30 -1.84 3.77
CA ALA A 68 14.86 -1.61 3.83
C ALA A 68 14.05 -2.71 3.13
N ARG A 69 14.49 -3.20 1.96
CA ARG A 69 13.83 -4.30 1.25
C ARG A 69 13.86 -5.59 2.07
N ARG A 70 15.01 -5.95 2.65
CA ARG A 70 15.14 -7.13 3.51
C ARG A 70 14.26 -7.01 4.76
N LEU A 71 14.30 -5.84 5.41
CA LEU A 71 13.47 -5.56 6.58
C LEU A 71 11.98 -5.66 6.26
N GLY A 72 11.53 -5.12 5.12
CA GLY A 72 10.14 -5.22 4.68
C GLY A 72 9.66 -6.68 4.60
N TRP A 73 10.45 -7.57 4.00
CA TRP A 73 10.12 -9.01 3.94
C TRP A 73 10.10 -9.68 5.31
N VAL A 74 11.04 -9.33 6.19
CA VAL A 74 11.03 -9.82 7.59
C VAL A 74 9.75 -9.36 8.29
N LEU A 75 9.34 -8.10 8.14
CA LEU A 75 8.12 -7.57 8.75
C LEU A 75 6.85 -8.24 8.18
N VAL A 76 6.79 -8.52 6.88
CA VAL A 76 5.70 -9.29 6.26
C VAL A 76 5.62 -10.70 6.86
N LEU A 77 6.77 -11.38 6.99
CA LEU A 77 6.84 -12.70 7.61
C LEU A 77 6.36 -12.66 9.07
N LEU A 78 6.84 -11.70 9.86
CA LEU A 78 6.41 -11.52 11.25
C LEU A 78 4.90 -11.24 11.35
N LEU A 79 4.36 -10.46 10.42
CA LEU A 79 2.94 -10.17 10.35
C LEU A 79 2.12 -11.42 10.02
N ALA A 80 2.58 -12.26 9.08
CA ALA A 80 1.95 -13.53 8.77
C ALA A 80 1.99 -14.50 9.97
N LEU A 81 3.15 -14.64 10.62
CA LEU A 81 3.31 -15.49 11.81
C LEU A 81 2.44 -15.00 12.99
N SER A 82 2.17 -13.70 13.08
CA SER A 82 1.33 -13.12 14.13
C SER A 82 -0.10 -13.66 14.15
N VAL A 83 -0.58 -14.26 13.05
CA VAL A 83 -1.90 -14.91 12.95
C VAL A 83 -2.02 -16.06 13.96
N TRP A 84 -0.96 -16.82 14.18
CA TRP A 84 -0.93 -17.91 15.16
C TRP A 84 -0.23 -17.51 16.47
N TRP A 85 0.80 -16.67 16.39
CA TRP A 85 1.59 -16.25 17.54
C TRP A 85 1.56 -14.73 17.76
N PRO A 86 0.41 -14.16 18.17
CA PRO A 86 0.28 -12.72 18.36
C PRO A 86 1.08 -12.24 19.56
N ARG A 87 1.72 -11.08 19.42
CA ARG A 87 2.42 -10.39 20.52
C ARG A 87 1.90 -8.96 20.70
N GLY A 88 2.07 -8.44 21.91
CA GLY A 88 1.72 -7.05 22.25
C GLY A 88 0.29 -6.68 21.87
N VAL A 89 0.14 -5.58 21.12
CA VAL A 89 -1.17 -5.07 20.69
C VAL A 89 -1.94 -6.03 19.78
N LEU A 90 -1.25 -6.91 19.05
CA LEU A 90 -1.89 -7.88 18.15
C LEU A 90 -2.67 -8.96 18.91
N ARG A 91 -2.40 -9.17 20.21
CA ARG A 91 -3.21 -10.05 21.08
C ARG A 91 -4.61 -9.49 21.35
N ARG A 92 -4.82 -8.19 21.09
CA ARG A 92 -6.08 -7.47 21.37
C ARG A 92 -7.00 -7.41 20.14
N ILE A 93 -6.68 -8.10 19.07
CA ILE A 93 -7.47 -8.23 17.84
C ILE A 93 -7.66 -9.71 17.47
N ASP A 94 -8.70 -10.00 16.68
CA ASP A 94 -9.05 -11.38 16.34
C ASP A 94 -8.04 -11.99 15.36
N ALA A 95 -8.05 -13.32 15.23
CA ALA A 95 -7.26 -14.01 14.20
C ALA A 95 -7.61 -13.53 12.79
N SER A 96 -8.89 -13.26 12.50
CA SER A 96 -9.33 -12.73 11.21
C SER A 96 -8.79 -11.33 10.92
N GLU A 97 -8.61 -10.49 11.94
CA GLU A 97 -8.04 -9.15 11.80
C GLU A 97 -6.54 -9.22 11.55
N ARG A 98 -5.83 -10.11 12.22
CA ARG A 98 -4.40 -10.37 11.95
C ARG A 98 -4.19 -10.93 10.55
N LEU A 99 -5.06 -11.84 10.12
CA LEU A 99 -5.05 -12.35 8.75
C LEU A 99 -5.32 -11.23 7.73
N GLN A 100 -6.26 -10.33 8.01
CA GLN A 100 -6.50 -9.14 7.19
C GLN A 100 -5.22 -8.31 7.00
N MET A 101 -4.45 -8.08 8.08
CA MET A 101 -3.20 -7.32 8.00
C MET A 101 -2.19 -8.00 7.07
N ALA A 102 -1.99 -9.31 7.21
CA ALA A 102 -1.05 -10.07 6.38
C ALA A 102 -1.49 -10.10 4.90
N LEU A 103 -2.78 -10.40 4.64
CA LEU A 103 -3.34 -10.45 3.29
C LEU A 103 -3.29 -9.10 2.60
N SER A 104 -3.66 -8.02 3.29
CA SER A 104 -3.62 -6.67 2.70
C SER A 104 -2.19 -6.25 2.33
N ALA A 105 -1.19 -6.57 3.15
CA ALA A 105 0.21 -6.29 2.83
C ALA A 105 0.68 -7.08 1.61
N LEU A 106 0.42 -8.40 1.56
CA LEU A 106 0.80 -9.25 0.43
C LEU A 106 0.11 -8.85 -0.88
N LEU A 107 -1.19 -8.54 -0.81
CA LEU A 107 -1.95 -8.07 -1.98
C LEU A 107 -1.46 -6.70 -2.45
N ALA A 108 -1.14 -5.77 -1.55
CA ALA A 108 -0.59 -4.49 -1.91
C ALA A 108 0.76 -4.63 -2.63
N LEU A 109 1.65 -5.48 -2.11
CA LEU A 109 2.93 -5.81 -2.77
C LEU A 109 2.73 -6.44 -4.15
N ALA A 110 1.76 -7.36 -4.28
CA ALA A 110 1.41 -7.98 -5.55
C ALA A 110 0.90 -6.95 -6.57
N VAL A 111 -0.04 -6.08 -6.18
CA VAL A 111 -0.59 -5.02 -7.03
C VAL A 111 0.51 -4.08 -7.53
N VAL A 112 1.38 -3.61 -6.62
CA VAL A 112 2.51 -2.74 -6.98
C VAL A 112 3.48 -3.45 -7.92
N SER A 113 3.81 -4.72 -7.65
CA SER A 113 4.71 -5.51 -8.48
C SER A 113 4.14 -5.74 -9.89
N ILE A 114 2.85 -6.10 -9.99
CA ILE A 114 2.19 -6.31 -11.28
C ILE A 114 2.14 -5.00 -12.07
N ALA A 115 1.69 -3.90 -11.45
CA ALA A 115 1.66 -2.58 -12.09
C ALA A 115 3.05 -2.17 -12.60
N LYS A 116 4.09 -2.40 -11.79
CA LYS A 116 5.48 -2.10 -12.15
C LYS A 116 5.94 -2.89 -13.37
N ASN A 117 5.62 -4.19 -13.43
CA ASN A 117 6.03 -5.03 -14.55
C ASN A 117 5.30 -4.71 -15.86
N LEU A 118 4.13 -4.09 -15.79
CA LEU A 118 3.35 -3.66 -16.95
C LEU A 118 3.69 -2.24 -17.43
N SER A 119 4.44 -1.46 -16.64
CA SER A 119 4.81 -0.10 -16.99
C SER A 119 5.97 -0.04 -17.98
N ALA A 120 5.82 0.79 -19.02
CA ALA A 120 6.87 1.15 -19.96
C ALA A 120 7.71 2.37 -19.49
N THR A 121 7.37 2.97 -18.34
CA THR A 121 8.00 4.20 -17.83
C THR A 121 9.40 3.93 -17.34
N SER A 122 10.39 4.65 -17.87
CA SER A 122 11.78 4.60 -17.43
C SER A 122 12.04 5.45 -16.17
N CYS A 123 13.17 5.21 -15.52
CA CYS A 123 13.52 5.93 -14.30
C CYS A 123 14.14 7.30 -14.59
N PRO A 124 14.05 8.26 -13.65
CA PRO A 124 14.62 9.59 -13.82
C PRO A 124 16.10 9.56 -14.25
N TRP A 125 16.93 8.71 -13.63
CA TRP A 125 18.35 8.58 -13.98
C TRP A 125 18.62 8.03 -15.39
N ASP A 126 17.60 7.50 -16.08
CA ASP A 126 17.73 6.94 -17.43
C ASP A 126 17.33 7.99 -18.48
N LEU A 127 16.72 9.10 -18.06
CA LEU A 127 16.30 10.17 -18.95
C LEU A 127 17.51 10.98 -19.44
N SER A 128 17.45 11.38 -20.72
CA SER A 128 18.42 12.24 -21.39
C SER A 128 18.67 13.58 -20.68
N GLU A 129 17.65 14.11 -20.02
CA GLU A 129 17.74 15.30 -19.18
C GLU A 129 18.69 15.12 -17.97
N PHE A 130 18.87 13.89 -17.51
CA PHE A 130 19.74 13.53 -16.39
C PHE A 130 20.96 12.69 -16.85
N GLY A 131 21.41 12.89 -18.09
CA GLY A 131 22.59 12.21 -18.63
C GLY A 131 22.37 10.77 -19.14
N GLY A 132 21.11 10.32 -19.18
CA GLY A 132 20.70 9.04 -19.76
C GLY A 132 20.39 9.12 -21.26
N VAL A 133 19.57 8.20 -21.75
CA VAL A 133 19.20 8.08 -23.19
C VAL A 133 17.69 8.08 -23.43
N ALA A 134 16.88 7.86 -22.40
CA ALA A 134 15.43 7.82 -22.52
C ALA A 134 14.84 9.24 -22.66
N ARG A 135 13.71 9.34 -23.33
CA ARG A 135 12.93 10.59 -23.41
C ARG A 135 11.92 10.64 -22.27
N TYR A 136 11.64 11.82 -21.74
CA TYR A 136 10.56 11.92 -20.76
C TYR A 136 9.23 11.53 -21.40
N ALA A 137 8.52 10.59 -20.79
CA ALA A 137 7.15 10.22 -21.10
C ALA A 137 6.38 10.05 -19.80
N SER A 138 5.17 10.62 -19.75
CA SER A 138 4.30 10.41 -18.58
C SER A 138 4.00 8.93 -18.38
N HIS A 139 3.93 8.47 -17.13
CA HIS A 139 3.47 7.11 -16.81
C HIS A 139 2.01 6.82 -17.20
N TRP A 140 1.26 7.85 -17.60
CA TRP A 140 -0.08 7.71 -18.19
C TRP A 140 -0.08 7.67 -19.73
N ALA A 141 1.08 7.84 -20.37
CA ALA A 141 1.22 7.73 -21.82
C ALA A 141 1.32 6.24 -22.25
N TRP A 142 0.23 5.52 -22.09
CA TRP A 142 0.15 4.08 -22.37
C TRP A 142 0.61 3.75 -23.79
N GLY A 143 1.49 2.75 -23.91
CA GLY A 143 2.02 2.29 -25.20
C GLY A 143 3.10 3.18 -25.82
N VAL A 144 3.43 4.31 -25.20
CA VAL A 144 4.55 5.15 -25.63
C VAL A 144 5.85 4.56 -25.09
N LEU A 145 6.76 4.20 -26.00
CA LEU A 145 8.11 3.79 -25.66
C LEU A 145 9.02 5.02 -25.54
N ASP A 146 9.66 5.17 -24.39
CA ASP A 146 10.58 6.27 -24.11
C ASP A 146 12.04 5.98 -24.53
N GLY A 147 12.32 4.75 -24.96
CA GLY A 147 13.65 4.30 -25.35
C GLY A 147 14.52 3.80 -24.19
N GLY A 148 13.98 3.69 -22.98
CA GLY A 148 14.67 3.12 -21.82
C GLY A 148 14.14 1.74 -21.42
N GLY A 149 14.54 1.28 -20.22
CA GLY A 149 14.26 -0.07 -19.72
C GLY A 149 12.84 -0.29 -19.17
N GLY A 150 12.07 0.77 -18.99
CA GLY A 150 10.73 0.73 -18.41
C GLY A 150 10.70 0.26 -16.94
N ARG A 151 9.51 -0.18 -16.50
CA ARG A 151 9.27 -0.77 -15.17
C ARG A 151 9.63 0.13 -13.99
N CYS A 152 9.63 1.44 -14.16
CA CYS A 152 9.93 2.39 -13.09
C CYS A 152 8.70 2.88 -12.33
N PHE A 153 7.51 2.83 -12.94
CA PHE A 153 6.26 3.21 -12.30
C PHE A 153 5.40 1.98 -11.97
N PRO A 154 4.82 1.85 -10.77
CA PRO A 154 4.99 2.70 -9.59
C PRO A 154 6.26 2.33 -8.78
N ALA A 155 6.54 3.09 -7.72
CA ALA A 155 7.76 2.91 -6.91
C ALA A 155 7.70 1.65 -6.06
N GLY A 156 8.35 0.59 -6.52
CA GLY A 156 8.40 -0.71 -5.82
C GLY A 156 8.99 -0.61 -4.41
N HIS A 157 10.05 0.16 -4.21
CA HIS A 157 10.70 0.29 -2.89
C HIS A 157 9.85 0.98 -1.84
N ALA A 158 9.07 1.99 -2.23
CA ALA A 158 8.15 2.67 -1.32
C ALA A 158 7.10 1.69 -0.75
N SER A 159 6.75 0.63 -1.49
CA SER A 159 5.80 -0.39 -1.02
C SER A 159 6.31 -1.19 0.17
N ALA A 160 7.63 -1.25 0.41
CA ALA A 160 8.20 -1.90 1.60
C ALA A 160 7.78 -1.21 2.91
N GLY A 161 7.36 0.06 2.86
CA GLY A 161 6.70 0.75 3.97
C GLY A 161 5.18 0.81 3.80
N PHE A 162 4.70 1.27 2.63
CA PHE A 162 3.27 1.52 2.41
C PHE A 162 2.40 0.26 2.43
N ALA A 163 2.93 -0.94 2.12
CA ALA A 163 2.15 -2.18 2.16
C ALA A 163 1.50 -2.43 3.53
N PHE A 164 2.09 -1.90 4.61
CA PHE A 164 1.56 -2.06 5.96
C PHE A 164 0.37 -1.14 6.27
N VAL A 165 0.05 -0.16 5.43
CA VAL A 165 -1.12 0.73 5.62
C VAL A 165 -2.42 -0.06 5.82
N GLY A 166 -2.56 -1.23 5.19
CA GLY A 166 -3.68 -2.16 5.41
C GLY A 166 -3.96 -2.51 6.88
N GLY A 167 -2.92 -2.51 7.71
CA GLY A 167 -3.02 -2.76 9.14
C GLY A 167 -3.80 -1.72 9.93
N TYR A 168 -3.83 -0.45 9.47
CA TYR A 168 -4.70 0.58 10.03
C TYR A 168 -6.16 0.14 10.01
N PHE A 169 -6.61 -0.41 8.89
CA PHE A 169 -7.99 -0.82 8.72
C PHE A 169 -8.36 -1.97 9.66
N ALA A 170 -7.47 -2.95 9.85
CA ALA A 170 -7.68 -4.05 10.77
C ALA A 170 -7.75 -3.57 12.24
N LEU A 171 -6.87 -2.64 12.63
CA LEU A 171 -6.74 -2.17 14.02
C LEU A 171 -7.81 -1.15 14.42
N ARG A 172 -8.29 -0.29 13.50
CA ARG A 172 -9.06 0.92 13.84
C ARG A 172 -10.34 0.70 14.63
N ARG A 173 -10.94 -0.49 14.55
CA ARG A 173 -12.19 -0.83 15.27
C ARG A 173 -11.95 -1.14 16.75
N LYS A 174 -10.84 -1.80 17.10
CA LYS A 174 -10.58 -2.29 18.46
C LYS A 174 -9.43 -1.59 19.17
N GLN A 175 -8.45 -1.09 18.41
CA GLN A 175 -7.24 -0.45 18.93
C GLN A 175 -6.97 0.86 18.16
N PRO A 176 -7.84 1.88 18.27
CA PRO A 176 -7.77 3.09 17.44
C PRO A 176 -6.47 3.90 17.63
N THR A 177 -5.95 3.98 18.84
CA THR A 177 -4.66 4.66 19.11
C THR A 177 -3.51 3.94 18.42
N ALA A 178 -3.45 2.61 18.54
CA ALA A 178 -2.43 1.82 17.86
C ALA A 178 -2.58 1.87 16.33
N ALA A 179 -3.81 1.93 15.82
CA ALA A 179 -4.07 2.07 14.40
C ALA A 179 -3.48 3.37 13.84
N ARG A 180 -3.60 4.49 14.56
CA ARG A 180 -3.03 5.79 14.16
C ARG A 180 -1.50 5.72 14.10
N TRP A 181 -0.86 5.20 15.14
CA TRP A 181 0.60 5.02 15.15
C TRP A 181 1.09 4.08 14.05
N TRP A 182 0.36 2.99 13.81
CA TRP A 182 0.64 2.05 12.72
C TRP A 182 0.57 2.73 11.36
N LEU A 183 -0.49 3.51 11.12
CA LEU A 183 -0.67 4.27 9.88
C LEU A 183 0.47 5.28 9.70
N SER A 184 0.74 6.10 10.72
CA SER A 184 1.81 7.09 10.69
C SER A 184 3.17 6.46 10.42
N GLY A 185 3.49 5.35 11.08
CA GLY A 185 4.74 4.61 10.87
C GLY A 185 4.86 4.04 9.46
N SER A 186 3.77 3.45 8.93
CA SER A 186 3.73 2.90 7.56
C SER A 186 3.88 3.99 6.50
N LEU A 187 3.19 5.13 6.69
CA LEU A 187 3.28 6.28 5.78
C LEU A 187 4.67 6.92 5.82
N LEU A 188 5.22 7.15 7.01
CA LEU A 188 6.55 7.72 7.17
C LEU A 188 7.61 6.82 6.56
N ALA A 189 7.56 5.51 6.81
CA ALA A 189 8.47 4.55 6.20
C ALA A 189 8.37 4.58 4.68
N GLY A 190 7.16 4.50 4.10
CA GLY A 190 6.96 4.55 2.66
C GLY A 190 7.50 5.84 2.02
N LEU A 191 7.25 7.00 2.65
CA LEU A 191 7.74 8.30 2.18
C LEU A 191 9.26 8.42 2.29
N ILE A 192 9.89 7.99 3.39
CA ILE A 192 11.34 7.99 3.55
C ILE A 192 11.99 7.13 2.46
N LEU A 193 11.48 5.92 2.23
CA LEU A 193 12.01 5.02 1.21
C LEU A 193 11.79 5.57 -0.21
N GLY A 194 10.64 6.17 -0.48
CA GLY A 194 10.37 6.83 -1.76
C GLY A 194 11.27 8.04 -2.02
N LEU A 195 11.41 8.93 -1.03
CA LEU A 195 12.33 10.08 -1.07
C LEU A 195 13.78 9.63 -1.27
N ALA A 196 14.19 8.55 -0.62
CA ALA A 196 15.51 7.98 -0.83
C ALA A 196 15.73 7.56 -2.30
N GLN A 197 14.70 7.01 -2.95
CA GLN A 197 14.77 6.68 -4.36
C GLN A 197 14.69 7.92 -5.27
N GLN A 198 13.93 8.95 -4.89
CA GLN A 198 13.90 10.25 -5.58
C GLN A 198 15.30 10.89 -5.62
N VAL A 199 15.97 10.96 -4.47
CA VAL A 199 17.32 11.53 -4.35
C VAL A 199 18.34 10.81 -5.23
N ARG A 200 18.16 9.49 -5.41
CA ARG A 200 19.01 8.68 -6.29
C ARG A 200 18.68 8.83 -7.77
N GLY A 201 17.53 9.40 -8.13
CA GLY A 201 16.99 9.37 -9.49
C GLY A 201 16.35 8.04 -9.88
N ALA A 202 16.05 7.18 -8.92
CA ALA A 202 15.49 5.84 -9.17
C ALA A 202 13.98 5.86 -9.37
N HIS A 203 13.26 6.87 -8.86
CA HIS A 203 11.81 7.01 -9.01
C HIS A 203 11.43 8.49 -8.90
N PHE A 204 10.41 8.93 -9.65
CA PHE A 204 9.77 10.22 -9.40
C PHE A 204 8.90 10.18 -8.12
N MET A 205 8.52 11.35 -7.61
CA MET A 205 7.67 11.46 -6.42
C MET A 205 6.26 10.96 -6.70
N SER A 206 5.72 11.22 -7.88
CA SER A 206 4.46 10.61 -8.33
C SER A 206 4.48 9.09 -8.20
N HIS A 207 5.57 8.43 -8.60
CA HIS A 207 5.70 6.97 -8.52
C HIS A 207 5.56 6.50 -7.05
N THR A 208 6.10 7.27 -6.10
CA THR A 208 5.99 7.03 -4.66
C THR A 208 4.56 7.27 -4.16
N LEU A 209 3.95 8.40 -4.53
CA LEU A 209 2.62 8.79 -4.11
C LEU A 209 1.54 7.83 -4.64
N TRP A 210 1.65 7.39 -5.90
CA TRP A 210 0.82 6.35 -6.50
C TRP A 210 0.99 5.01 -5.80
N THR A 211 2.22 4.60 -5.44
CA THR A 211 2.41 3.40 -4.61
C THR A 211 1.66 3.52 -3.28
N GLY A 212 1.75 4.67 -2.60
CA GLY A 212 1.02 4.92 -1.36
C GLY A 212 -0.50 4.82 -1.54
N TRP A 213 -1.04 5.42 -2.61
CA TRP A 213 -2.46 5.35 -2.94
C TRP A 213 -2.92 3.93 -3.29
N LEU A 214 -2.13 3.17 -4.05
CA LEU A 214 -2.41 1.76 -4.37
C LEU A 214 -2.44 0.92 -3.09
N CYS A 215 -1.43 1.04 -2.22
CA CYS A 215 -1.40 0.31 -0.96
C CYS A 215 -2.57 0.67 -0.03
N TRP A 216 -2.92 1.97 0.09
CA TRP A 216 -4.09 2.43 0.84
C TRP A 216 -5.38 1.81 0.29
N THR A 217 -5.58 1.89 -1.02
CA THR A 217 -6.79 1.41 -1.69
C THR A 217 -6.91 -0.11 -1.57
N THR A 218 -5.83 -0.86 -1.77
CA THR A 218 -5.82 -2.31 -1.55
C THR A 218 -6.17 -2.67 -0.10
N GLY A 219 -5.57 -1.97 0.87
CA GLY A 219 -5.88 -2.18 2.29
C GLY A 219 -7.34 -1.90 2.65
N TRP A 220 -7.90 -0.82 2.11
CA TRP A 220 -9.30 -0.46 2.27
C TRP A 220 -10.26 -1.47 1.62
N LEU A 221 -9.97 -1.92 0.38
CA LEU A 221 -10.76 -2.94 -0.31
C LEU A 221 -10.73 -4.28 0.42
N CYS A 222 -9.58 -4.68 0.97
CA CYS A 222 -9.48 -5.86 1.81
C CYS A 222 -10.37 -5.73 3.05
N ASP A 223 -10.40 -4.56 3.68
CA ASP A 223 -11.27 -4.32 4.84
C ASP A 223 -12.76 -4.37 4.49
N LEU A 224 -13.15 -3.82 3.35
CA LEU A 224 -14.52 -3.93 2.83
C LEU A 224 -14.92 -5.39 2.61
N ALA A 225 -14.07 -6.15 1.91
CA ALA A 225 -14.31 -7.57 1.65
C ALA A 225 -14.41 -8.39 2.94
N MET A 226 -13.51 -8.18 3.91
CA MET A 226 -13.57 -8.90 5.17
C MET A 226 -14.75 -8.47 6.06
N SER A 227 -15.17 -7.20 5.99
CA SER A 227 -16.34 -6.71 6.71
C SER A 227 -17.64 -7.29 6.15
N SER A 228 -17.73 -7.53 4.84
CA SER A 228 -18.93 -8.12 4.21
C SER A 228 -19.03 -9.65 4.41
N LEU A 229 -17.91 -10.33 4.64
CA LEU A 229 -17.85 -11.77 4.91
C LEU A 229 -18.21 -12.14 6.37
N ARG A 230 -17.97 -11.24 7.34
CA ARG A 230 -18.22 -11.51 8.78
C ARG A 230 -19.67 -11.90 9.12
N PRO A 231 -20.73 -11.20 8.64
CA PRO A 231 -22.11 -11.59 8.92
C PRO A 231 -22.51 -12.92 8.29
N ARG A 232 -21.96 -13.24 7.11
CA ARG A 232 -22.28 -14.48 6.36
C ARG A 232 -21.74 -15.73 7.05
N LEU A 233 -20.53 -15.65 7.59
CA LEU A 233 -19.91 -16.77 8.32
C LEU A 233 -20.59 -17.02 9.67
N GLN A 234 -21.06 -15.97 10.35
CA GLN A 234 -21.82 -16.11 11.59
C GLN A 234 -23.18 -16.77 11.35
N PHE A 235 -23.87 -16.42 10.25
CA PHE A 235 -25.15 -17.02 9.87
C PHE A 235 -25.03 -18.53 9.53
N SER A 236 -23.98 -18.93 8.82
CA SER A 236 -23.74 -20.35 8.49
C SER A 236 -23.43 -21.22 9.71
N HIS A 237 -22.82 -20.67 10.77
CA HIS A 237 -22.57 -21.40 12.01
C HIS A 237 -23.81 -21.51 12.92
N SER A 238 -24.86 -20.73 12.67
CA SER A 238 -26.09 -20.72 13.46
C SER A 238 -27.23 -21.57 12.87
N LEU A 239 -27.03 -22.23 11.71
CA LEU A 239 -27.99 -23.22 11.22
C LEU A 239 -27.90 -24.47 12.13
N PRO A 240 -29.00 -24.90 12.78
CA PRO A 240 -29.02 -26.15 13.50
C PRO A 240 -28.70 -27.30 12.55
N ALA A 241 -27.86 -28.24 12.97
CA ALA A 241 -27.77 -29.55 12.36
C ALA A 241 -29.03 -30.37 12.72
N GLU A 242 -30.18 -29.99 12.16
CA GLU A 242 -31.32 -30.90 11.96
C GLU A 242 -31.13 -31.50 10.56
N GLU A 243 -31.21 -32.81 10.29
CA GLU A 243 -31.77 -33.93 11.01
C GLU A 243 -31.27 -35.19 10.25
N SER A 244 -30.43 -36.03 10.84
CA SER A 244 -30.15 -37.38 10.30
C SER A 244 -30.09 -38.40 11.44
N SER A 245 -31.18 -38.44 12.22
CA SER A 245 -31.41 -39.48 13.22
C SER A 245 -32.89 -39.89 13.21
N HIS A 246 -33.42 -40.26 12.04
CA HIS A 246 -34.66 -41.03 11.96
C HIS A 246 -34.62 -42.00 10.77
N ALA A 247 -34.16 -43.22 11.03
CA ALA A 247 -34.70 -44.48 10.46
C ALA A 247 -33.85 -45.67 10.98
N ALA A 248 -33.96 -45.96 12.27
CA ALA A 248 -33.71 -47.29 12.80
C ALA A 248 -34.99 -47.72 13.52
N SER A 249 -35.83 -48.45 12.79
CA SER A 249 -36.91 -49.30 13.30
C SER A 249 -37.35 -50.22 12.17
#